data_AF-X0HS14-F1
#
_entry.id   AF-X0HS14-F1
#
_cell.length_a   1.000
_cell.length_b   1.000
_cell.length_c   1.000
_cell.angle_alpha   90.00
_cell.angle_beta   90.00
_cell.angle_gamma   90.00
#
_symmetry.space_group_name_H-M   'P 1'
#
loop_
_entity.id
_entity.type
_entity.pdbx_description
1 polymer ?
#
loop_
_entity_poly.entity_id
_entity_poly.type
_entity_poly.pdbx_seq_one_letter_code
_entity_poly.pdbx_strand_id
1 'polypeptide(L)'
;MGAFSLPSTDGRTVAVLGGGVLGRRIACGWVASGFDVVIRDPSPEQRDAATEYCNTSMSQYSDSEIRGRVTAVDDLAEAVTKAWLVIEAVPEKLPLKISTFADLEKLTSHDTILCSNSSSYKSREMIEGLKPETKRRVLNMHYYMPPDYRVVELMTDGETDESIFPFLYQKLEEIKFHPYIARKESTGFIYNRLWAAIKREVLNILAEEVSTPEEIEKLWKEMWYAKEKGPVAMMDAVGLDTVSFIEQHYIAERGLPDTPVKFLQKYIDEGMLGAKSDKGGLLPPSKPVESDHKSSLYFLDIGLSSGNAKGYATAGRVLVGSSDGKPMKTLVSGQRMPDGIDISKSTGKLFWTCMGNPSANDGAVLSCNLDGTDLKEIVPQGSVHTPKQLTVDNTSSKLYFADREGMRIMRCNFDGSELEVLIQTGDWQVDEHMLDLTRWCVGITVSPSTGKFYWSQKGPSKGGQGHIFQAKIDFQPSEDAKTRTDIEVLFQGLPEPIDLDVDEDENVLYWTDRGELPNGNTINRAKLSDTAQVTRDGASKPGQDYEVVAWGLHEAIGIKLDSKNRRIFATDLGGSVYKFDMDGGNRKKVYEGSRAFVGITVA
;
A
#
# COMPACT_ATOMS: atom_id res chain seq x y z
N MET A 1 24.44 -42.84 32.27
CA MET A 1 23.57 -42.26 31.24
C MET A 1 24.44 -41.97 30.03
N GLY A 2 24.11 -42.51 28.86
CA GLY A 2 24.91 -42.31 27.65
C GLY A 2 24.85 -40.86 27.18
N ALA A 3 25.93 -40.35 26.59
CA ALA A 3 25.94 -39.07 25.90
C ALA A 3 24.95 -39.11 24.73
N PHE A 4 24.17 -38.05 24.51
CA PHE A 4 23.36 -37.93 23.31
C PHE A 4 24.29 -37.92 22.10
N SER A 5 23.92 -38.62 21.03
CA SER A 5 24.70 -38.66 19.80
C SER A 5 24.01 -37.79 18.75
N LEU A 6 24.75 -36.86 18.17
CA LEU A 6 24.24 -35.99 17.12
C LEU A 6 23.78 -36.82 15.90
N PRO A 7 22.65 -36.47 15.27
CA PRO A 7 22.16 -37.21 14.12
C PRO A 7 23.02 -36.97 12.88
N SER A 8 23.13 -37.98 12.01
CA SER A 8 23.54 -37.75 10.62
C SER A 8 22.41 -37.07 9.83
N THR A 9 22.76 -36.18 8.90
CA THR A 9 21.82 -35.56 7.96
C THR A 9 21.65 -36.35 6.66
N ASP A 10 22.56 -37.29 6.36
CA ASP A 10 22.61 -37.98 5.07
C ASP A 10 21.41 -38.90 4.86
N GLY A 11 20.67 -38.67 3.77
CA GLY A 11 19.49 -39.48 3.42
C GLY A 11 18.30 -39.33 4.38
N ARG A 12 18.32 -38.32 5.26
CA ARG A 12 17.27 -38.04 6.25
C ARG A 12 16.61 -36.70 5.97
N THR A 13 15.38 -36.56 6.47
CA THR A 13 14.52 -35.41 6.19
C THR A 13 14.49 -34.41 7.34
N VAL A 14 14.09 -33.18 7.04
CA VAL A 14 13.56 -32.24 8.03
C VAL A 14 12.04 -32.37 8.03
N ALA A 15 11.44 -32.61 9.19
CA ALA A 15 9.98 -32.64 9.34
C ALA A 15 9.47 -31.32 9.91
N VAL A 16 8.46 -30.72 9.29
CA VAL A 16 7.80 -29.52 9.81
C VAL A 16 6.35 -29.85 10.12
N LEU A 17 5.95 -29.74 11.40
CA LEU A 17 4.60 -30.08 11.85
C LEU A 17 3.75 -28.81 11.85
N GLY A 18 2.92 -28.66 10.81
CA GLY A 18 2.08 -27.50 10.54
C GLY A 18 2.40 -26.88 9.17
N GLY A 19 1.44 -26.88 8.26
CA GLY A 19 1.54 -26.27 6.92
C GLY A 19 1.08 -24.82 6.85
N GLY A 20 0.75 -24.22 8.01
CA GLY A 20 0.32 -22.83 8.11
C GLY A 20 1.40 -21.81 7.73
N VAL A 21 1.10 -20.52 7.93
CA VAL A 21 1.89 -19.38 7.43
C VAL A 21 3.39 -19.50 7.71
N LEU A 22 3.76 -19.82 8.95
CA LEU A 22 5.18 -19.91 9.33
C LEU A 22 5.78 -21.28 9.02
N GLY A 23 5.03 -22.36 9.18
CA GLY A 23 5.51 -23.73 8.92
C GLY A 23 5.95 -23.93 7.48
N ARG A 24 5.16 -23.49 6.49
CA ARG A 24 5.55 -23.55 5.07
C ARG A 24 6.81 -22.75 4.75
N ARG A 25 7.09 -21.69 5.51
CA ARG A 25 8.29 -20.87 5.34
C ARG A 25 9.53 -21.52 5.95
N ILE A 26 9.39 -22.09 7.15
CA ILE A 26 10.45 -22.90 7.76
C ILE A 26 10.83 -24.01 6.77
N ALA A 27 9.83 -24.72 6.24
CA ALA A 27 10.03 -25.75 5.22
C ALA A 27 10.75 -25.21 3.96
N CYS A 28 10.31 -24.06 3.44
CA CYS A 28 10.90 -23.42 2.26
C CYS A 28 12.40 -23.10 2.46
N GLY A 29 12.80 -22.63 3.64
CA GLY A 29 14.20 -22.33 3.95
C GLY A 29 15.12 -23.56 3.88
N TRP A 30 14.67 -24.69 4.41
CA TRP A 30 15.40 -25.96 4.37
C TRP A 30 15.45 -26.55 2.96
N VAL A 31 14.30 -26.62 2.27
CA VAL A 31 14.23 -27.21 0.92
C VAL A 31 14.98 -26.40 -0.13
N ALA A 32 14.95 -25.06 -0.02
CA ALA A 32 15.71 -24.19 -0.91
C ALA A 32 17.23 -24.40 -0.80
N SER A 33 17.69 -24.99 0.32
CA SER A 33 19.11 -25.21 0.61
C SER A 33 19.53 -26.67 0.44
N GLY A 34 18.72 -27.49 -0.24
CA GLY A 34 19.08 -28.85 -0.63
C GLY A 34 18.61 -29.96 0.32
N PHE A 35 17.91 -29.63 1.42
CA PHE A 35 17.37 -30.65 2.34
C PHE A 35 16.00 -31.15 1.89
N ASP A 36 15.78 -32.47 1.97
CA ASP A 36 14.43 -33.02 1.79
C ASP A 36 13.56 -32.69 3.00
N VAL A 37 12.37 -32.14 2.75
CA VAL A 37 11.45 -31.66 3.79
C VAL A 37 10.11 -32.36 3.68
N VAL A 38 9.60 -32.85 4.81
CA VAL A 38 8.24 -33.40 4.92
C VAL A 38 7.40 -32.48 5.80
N ILE A 39 6.37 -31.88 5.21
CA ILE A 39 5.40 -31.04 5.91
C ILE A 39 4.24 -31.92 6.35
N ARG A 40 3.87 -31.83 7.63
CA ARG A 40 2.69 -32.53 8.15
C ARG A 40 1.59 -31.53 8.47
N ASP A 41 0.43 -31.68 7.86
CA ASP A 41 -0.77 -30.92 8.24
C ASP A 41 -2.03 -31.78 8.07
N PRO A 42 -2.97 -31.83 9.02
CA PRO A 42 -4.24 -32.54 8.84
C PRO A 42 -5.10 -32.02 7.69
N SER A 43 -5.03 -30.72 7.37
CA SER A 43 -5.83 -30.10 6.30
C SER A 43 -5.17 -30.32 4.92
N PRO A 44 -5.89 -30.92 3.95
CA PRO A 44 -5.38 -31.04 2.58
C PRO A 44 -5.08 -29.69 1.95
N GLU A 45 -5.92 -28.69 2.22
CA GLU A 45 -5.74 -27.34 1.68
C GLU A 45 -4.43 -26.70 2.16
N GLN A 46 -4.08 -26.89 3.44
CA GLN A 46 -2.81 -26.37 3.98
C GLN A 46 -1.60 -27.13 3.43
N ARG A 47 -1.73 -28.44 3.17
CA ARG A 47 -0.66 -29.23 2.54
C ARG A 47 -0.37 -28.75 1.12
N ASP A 48 -1.43 -28.55 0.32
CA ASP A 48 -1.31 -28.06 -1.05
C ASP A 48 -0.71 -26.65 -1.07
N ALA A 49 -1.23 -25.75 -0.23
CA ALA A 49 -0.74 -24.38 -0.12
C ALA A 49 0.72 -24.29 0.35
N ALA A 50 1.14 -25.16 1.28
CA ALA A 50 2.51 -25.20 1.78
C ALA A 50 3.50 -25.71 0.72
N THR A 51 3.10 -26.75 -0.02
CA THR A 51 3.91 -27.33 -1.10
C THR A 51 4.07 -26.35 -2.25
N GLU A 52 2.97 -25.71 -2.67
CA GLU A 52 2.98 -24.68 -3.71
C GLU A 52 3.84 -23.47 -3.31
N TYR A 53 3.73 -23.02 -2.05
CA TYR A 53 4.58 -21.95 -1.53
C TYR A 53 6.06 -22.31 -1.62
N CYS A 54 6.43 -23.53 -1.21
CA CYS A 54 7.81 -23.99 -1.32
C CYS A 54 8.27 -23.98 -2.78
N ASN A 55 7.51 -24.57 -3.71
CA ASN A 55 7.88 -24.66 -5.12
C ASN A 55 8.05 -23.30 -5.81
N THR A 56 7.27 -22.30 -5.42
CA THR A 56 7.27 -20.97 -6.04
C THR A 56 8.21 -19.97 -5.39
N SER A 57 8.62 -20.21 -4.13
CA SER A 57 9.34 -19.21 -3.32
C SER A 57 10.78 -19.60 -2.95
N MET A 58 11.32 -20.74 -3.39
CA MET A 58 12.68 -21.19 -2.98
C MET A 58 13.78 -20.16 -3.30
N SER A 59 13.66 -19.43 -4.41
CA SER A 59 14.61 -18.40 -4.82
C SER A 59 14.71 -17.24 -3.81
N GLN A 60 13.68 -16.99 -3.01
CA GLN A 60 13.73 -15.98 -1.94
C GLN A 60 14.68 -16.39 -0.80
N TYR A 61 14.86 -17.69 -0.57
CA TYR A 61 15.62 -18.21 0.55
C TYR A 61 17.07 -18.54 0.18
N SER A 62 17.31 -18.99 -1.05
CA SER A 62 18.64 -19.40 -1.50
C SER A 62 18.81 -19.27 -3.02
N ASP A 63 19.96 -18.76 -3.44
CA ASP A 63 20.37 -18.70 -4.85
C ASP A 63 20.94 -20.03 -5.38
N SER A 64 21.04 -21.07 -4.53
CA SER A 64 21.60 -22.38 -4.90
C SER A 64 20.73 -23.10 -5.94
N GLU A 65 21.32 -23.61 -7.02
CA GLU A 65 20.58 -24.47 -7.96
C GLU A 65 20.22 -25.85 -7.38
N ILE A 66 20.90 -26.26 -6.30
CA ILE A 66 20.59 -27.51 -5.59
C ILE A 66 19.39 -27.28 -4.67
N ARG A 67 18.28 -27.94 -4.98
CA ARG A 67 17.03 -27.93 -4.20
C ARG A 67 16.74 -29.31 -3.64
N GLY A 68 16.20 -29.36 -2.44
CA GLY A 68 15.65 -30.58 -1.87
C GLY A 68 14.26 -30.87 -2.42
N ARG A 69 13.68 -31.99 -2.00
CA ARG A 69 12.30 -32.34 -2.27
C ARG A 69 11.40 -31.93 -1.12
N VAL A 70 10.32 -31.23 -1.41
CA VAL A 70 9.22 -30.99 -0.47
C VAL A 70 8.10 -32.00 -0.73
N THR A 71 7.62 -32.65 0.33
CA THR A 71 6.40 -33.45 0.32
C THR A 71 5.50 -33.06 1.48
N ALA A 72 4.19 -33.26 1.34
CA ALA A 72 3.23 -32.98 2.40
C ALA A 72 2.33 -34.18 2.67
N VAL A 73 2.14 -34.52 3.95
CA VAL A 73 1.41 -35.72 4.41
C VAL A 73 0.48 -35.37 5.58
N ASP A 74 -0.57 -36.17 5.81
CA ASP A 74 -1.48 -36.00 6.95
C ASP A 74 -1.05 -36.81 8.18
N ASP A 75 -0.44 -37.98 7.96
CA ASP A 75 0.02 -38.89 8.99
C ASP A 75 1.31 -38.38 9.68
N LEU A 76 1.32 -38.47 11.01
CA LEU A 76 2.45 -38.02 11.81
C LEU A 76 3.64 -38.98 11.70
N ALA A 77 3.40 -40.29 11.67
CA ALA A 77 4.47 -41.28 11.62
C ALA A 77 5.21 -41.20 10.29
N GLU A 78 4.49 -41.10 9.18
CA GLU A 78 5.07 -40.90 7.84
C GLU A 78 5.98 -39.66 7.80
N ALA A 79 5.54 -38.55 8.41
CA ALA A 79 6.31 -37.31 8.41
C ALA A 79 7.65 -37.41 9.15
N VAL A 80 7.70 -38.15 10.27
CA VAL A 80 8.83 -38.07 11.22
C VAL A 80 9.74 -39.29 11.23
N THR A 81 9.33 -40.41 10.63
CA THR A 81 10.08 -41.69 10.68
C THR A 81 11.53 -41.57 10.18
N LYS A 82 11.77 -40.75 9.15
CA LYS A 82 13.11 -40.51 8.58
C LYS A 82 13.75 -39.19 9.04
N ALA A 83 13.09 -38.45 9.91
CA ALA A 83 13.51 -37.10 10.24
C ALA A 83 14.76 -37.10 11.13
N TRP A 84 15.77 -36.30 10.80
CA TRP A 84 16.87 -35.96 11.72
C TRP A 84 16.55 -34.75 12.58
N LEU A 85 15.68 -33.87 12.07
CA LEU A 85 15.17 -32.68 12.74
C LEU A 85 13.64 -32.61 12.57
N VAL A 86 12.93 -32.41 13.67
CA VAL A 86 11.49 -32.12 13.68
C VAL A 86 11.29 -30.72 14.22
N ILE A 87 10.53 -29.88 13.51
CA ILE A 87 10.17 -28.52 13.92
C ILE A 87 8.65 -28.46 14.08
N GLU A 88 8.21 -28.38 15.32
CA GLU A 88 6.80 -28.23 15.68
C GLU A 88 6.36 -26.77 15.51
N ALA A 89 5.36 -26.56 14.64
CA ALA A 89 4.72 -25.28 14.34
C ALA A 89 3.18 -25.43 14.29
N VAL A 90 2.62 -26.26 15.18
CA VAL A 90 1.18 -26.48 15.35
C VAL A 90 0.54 -25.33 16.15
N PRO A 91 -0.80 -25.22 16.18
CA PRO A 91 -1.49 -24.15 16.91
C PRO A 91 -1.02 -23.97 18.35
N GLU A 92 -1.02 -22.73 18.82
CA GLU A 92 -0.47 -22.30 20.12
C GLU A 92 -1.37 -22.73 21.30
N LYS A 93 -1.50 -24.05 21.50
CA LYS A 93 -2.28 -24.68 22.58
C LYS A 93 -1.40 -25.68 23.31
N LEU A 94 -1.05 -25.40 24.57
CA LEU A 94 -0.14 -26.23 25.35
C LEU A 94 -0.52 -27.73 25.40
N PRO A 95 -1.80 -28.13 25.64
CA PRO A 95 -2.16 -29.55 25.64
C PRO A 95 -1.89 -30.27 24.31
N LEU A 96 -2.08 -29.58 23.18
CA LEU A 96 -1.80 -30.13 21.85
C LEU A 96 -0.29 -30.31 21.63
N LYS A 97 0.53 -29.36 22.10
CA LYS A 97 1.98 -29.47 22.02
C LYS A 97 2.49 -30.61 22.89
N ILE A 98 1.99 -30.75 24.12
CA ILE A 98 2.31 -31.88 25.01
C ILE A 98 1.98 -33.22 24.34
N SER A 99 0.78 -33.38 23.78
CA SER A 99 0.42 -34.62 23.08
C SER A 99 1.29 -34.87 21.85
N THR A 100 1.60 -33.82 21.09
CA THR A 100 2.48 -33.92 19.90
C THR A 100 3.87 -34.41 20.29
N PHE A 101 4.50 -33.83 21.32
CA PHE A 101 5.83 -34.25 21.79
C PHE A 101 5.82 -35.67 22.38
N ALA A 102 4.73 -36.09 23.02
CA ALA A 102 4.55 -37.47 23.49
C ALA A 102 4.48 -38.48 22.34
N ASP A 103 3.91 -38.10 21.20
CA ASP A 103 3.91 -38.96 20.01
C ASP A 103 5.25 -38.92 19.28
N LEU A 104 5.94 -37.78 19.25
CA LEU A 104 7.30 -37.67 18.71
C LEU A 104 8.30 -38.55 19.47
N GLU A 105 8.18 -38.67 20.80
CA GLU A 105 9.01 -39.59 21.58
C GLU A 105 8.91 -41.04 21.07
N LYS A 106 7.72 -41.47 20.64
CA LYS A 106 7.45 -42.85 20.21
C LYS A 106 7.83 -43.10 18.75
N LEU A 107 7.66 -42.09 17.89
CA LEU A 107 7.73 -42.23 16.43
C LEU A 107 9.09 -41.85 15.83
N THR A 108 9.91 -41.08 16.53
CA THR A 108 11.22 -40.63 16.04
C THR A 108 12.35 -41.52 16.52
N SER A 109 13.46 -41.55 15.78
CA SER A 109 14.66 -42.23 16.26
C SER A 109 15.28 -41.48 17.45
N HIS A 110 16.07 -42.21 18.25
CA HIS A 110 16.65 -41.68 19.49
C HIS A 110 17.62 -40.50 19.30
N ASP A 111 18.11 -40.28 18.09
CA ASP A 111 19.02 -39.19 17.71
C ASP A 111 18.29 -37.99 17.05
N THR A 112 17.00 -38.09 16.74
CA THR A 112 16.25 -37.00 16.10
C THR A 112 16.14 -35.80 17.03
N ILE A 113 16.53 -34.61 16.56
CA ILE A 113 16.37 -33.37 17.34
C ILE A 113 14.93 -32.89 17.23
N LEU A 114 14.30 -32.56 18.36
CA LEU A 114 12.90 -32.16 18.47
C LEU A 114 12.80 -30.69 18.87
N CYS A 115 12.35 -29.85 17.95
CA CYS A 115 12.26 -28.41 18.14
C CYS A 115 10.80 -27.97 18.25
N SER A 116 10.51 -26.97 19.11
CA SER A 116 9.27 -26.20 19.03
C SER A 116 9.54 -24.77 18.58
N ASN A 117 8.74 -24.27 17.64
CA ASN A 117 8.77 -22.89 17.21
C ASN A 117 7.95 -21.95 18.13
N SER A 118 7.32 -22.46 19.19
CA SER A 118 6.50 -21.65 20.11
C SER A 118 7.25 -20.43 20.63
N SER A 119 6.62 -19.26 20.51
CA SER A 119 7.11 -17.99 21.08
C SER A 119 6.72 -17.81 22.55
N SER A 120 5.72 -18.57 23.01
CA SER A 120 5.04 -18.34 24.28
C SER A 120 5.39 -19.38 25.35
N TYR A 121 5.59 -20.63 24.94
CA TYR A 121 5.85 -21.74 25.84
C TYR A 121 7.30 -22.20 25.76
N LYS A 122 7.92 -22.38 26.92
CA LYS A 122 9.24 -23.01 27.03
C LYS A 122 9.09 -24.49 26.72
N SER A 123 10.01 -25.08 25.99
CA SER A 123 9.90 -26.49 25.59
C SER A 123 9.83 -27.44 26.79
N ARG A 124 10.38 -27.07 27.97
CA ARG A 124 10.20 -27.83 29.23
C ARG A 124 8.73 -28.08 29.58
N GLU A 125 7.86 -27.11 29.29
CA GLU A 125 6.42 -27.17 29.59
C GLU A 125 5.70 -28.17 28.69
N MET A 126 6.28 -28.48 27.53
CA MET A 126 5.73 -29.43 26.56
C MET A 126 6.15 -30.88 26.84
N ILE A 127 7.24 -31.07 27.59
CA ILE A 127 7.94 -32.36 27.69
C ILE A 127 8.05 -32.91 29.11
N GLU A 128 7.37 -32.32 30.08
CA GLU A 128 7.49 -32.71 31.50
C GLU A 128 7.33 -34.23 31.70
N GLY A 129 6.37 -34.84 31.00
CA GLY A 129 6.07 -36.27 31.03
C GLY A 129 6.91 -37.18 30.13
N LEU A 130 7.90 -36.65 29.40
CA LEU A 130 8.78 -37.46 28.53
C LEU A 130 9.94 -38.09 29.32
N LYS A 131 10.59 -39.08 28.70
CA LYS A 131 11.76 -39.74 29.28
C LYS A 131 12.98 -38.80 29.32
N PRO A 132 13.87 -38.93 30.32
CA PRO A 132 15.07 -38.08 30.43
C PRO A 132 15.93 -38.06 29.17
N GLU A 133 16.11 -39.20 28.50
CA GLU A 133 16.85 -39.29 27.25
C GLU A 133 16.21 -38.48 26.10
N THR A 134 14.89 -38.34 26.09
CA THR A 134 14.16 -37.54 25.10
C THR A 134 14.28 -36.05 25.41
N LYS A 135 14.27 -35.65 26.68
CA LYS A 135 14.43 -34.23 27.05
C LYS A 135 15.76 -33.66 26.57
N ARG A 136 16.83 -34.46 26.61
CA ARG A 136 18.16 -34.05 26.12
C ARG A 136 18.23 -33.70 24.63
N ARG A 137 17.24 -34.09 23.81
CA ARG A 137 17.16 -33.77 22.37
C ARG A 137 16.06 -32.77 22.02
N VAL A 138 15.48 -32.09 23.02
CA VAL A 138 14.42 -31.11 22.85
C VAL A 138 14.94 -29.69 23.09
N LEU A 139 14.48 -28.74 22.28
CA LEU A 139 14.73 -27.31 22.47
C LEU A 139 13.65 -26.44 21.82
N ASN A 140 13.61 -25.16 22.14
CA ASN A 140 12.91 -24.19 21.31
C ASN A 140 13.81 -23.76 20.13
N MET A 141 13.21 -23.61 18.95
CA MET A 141 13.83 -23.12 17.72
C MET A 141 12.88 -22.12 17.07
N HIS A 142 12.98 -20.86 17.49
CA HIS A 142 12.00 -19.82 17.19
C HIS A 142 12.39 -19.01 15.95
N TYR A 143 11.52 -19.03 14.94
CA TYR A 143 11.66 -18.30 13.68
C TYR A 143 10.75 -17.05 13.68
N TYR A 144 11.22 -15.97 13.03
CA TYR A 144 10.54 -14.67 12.98
C TYR A 144 9.87 -14.38 11.65
N MET A 145 8.84 -13.52 11.60
CA MET A 145 8.20 -12.95 10.39
C MET A 145 8.61 -11.49 10.17
N PRO A 146 8.66 -10.96 8.93
CA PRO A 146 8.30 -11.53 7.60
C PRO A 146 9.43 -12.33 6.92
N PRO A 147 9.23 -12.89 5.70
CA PRO A 147 10.20 -13.67 4.89
C PRO A 147 11.67 -13.24 4.89
N ASP A 148 11.93 -11.95 5.00
CA ASP A 148 13.28 -11.40 4.94
C ASP A 148 14.03 -11.52 6.29
N TYR A 149 13.33 -11.76 7.39
CA TYR A 149 13.96 -11.99 8.70
C TYR A 149 14.48 -13.41 8.79
N ARG A 150 15.78 -13.57 8.55
CA ARG A 150 16.46 -14.88 8.63
C ARG A 150 16.96 -15.25 10.03
N VAL A 151 16.53 -14.52 11.06
CA VAL A 151 16.90 -14.76 12.46
C VAL A 151 16.20 -16.00 13.01
N VAL A 152 16.95 -16.83 13.75
CA VAL A 152 16.42 -17.97 14.51
C VAL A 152 16.98 -17.96 15.92
N GLU A 153 16.14 -18.09 16.93
CA GLU A 153 16.59 -18.24 18.31
C GLU A 153 16.52 -19.70 18.77
N LEU A 154 17.64 -20.22 19.26
CA LEU A 154 17.76 -21.53 19.89
C LEU A 154 17.76 -21.35 21.40
N MET A 155 16.87 -22.02 22.12
CA MET A 155 16.79 -21.93 23.58
C MET A 155 16.70 -23.31 24.22
N THR A 156 17.55 -23.56 25.21
CA THR A 156 17.54 -24.79 26.01
C THR A 156 16.26 -24.90 26.86
N ASP A 157 15.83 -26.13 27.13
CA ASP A 157 14.84 -26.47 28.16
C ASP A 157 15.46 -26.66 29.56
N GLY A 158 16.78 -26.53 29.70
CA GLY A 158 17.56 -26.81 30.91
C GLY A 158 18.20 -28.21 30.96
N GLU A 159 17.74 -29.14 30.12
CA GLU A 159 18.25 -30.52 29.98
C GLU A 159 18.83 -30.81 28.58
N THR A 160 18.57 -29.95 27.58
CA THR A 160 19.07 -30.05 26.20
C THR A 160 20.57 -30.32 26.19
N ASP A 161 21.01 -31.31 25.43
CA ASP A 161 22.42 -31.62 25.26
C ASP A 161 23.16 -30.46 24.59
N GLU A 162 24.24 -29.99 25.22
CA GLU A 162 24.99 -28.82 24.78
C GLU A 162 25.57 -28.97 23.38
N SER A 163 25.81 -30.19 22.90
CA SER A 163 26.35 -30.46 21.56
C SER A 163 25.37 -30.11 20.43
N ILE A 164 24.06 -30.03 20.73
CA ILE A 164 23.01 -29.69 19.74
C ILE A 164 23.14 -28.25 19.26
N PHE A 165 23.53 -27.32 20.14
CA PHE A 165 23.61 -25.90 19.79
C PHE A 165 24.65 -25.59 18.70
N PRO A 166 25.93 -25.98 18.81
CA PRO A 166 26.89 -25.74 17.72
C PRO A 166 26.51 -26.49 16.44
N PHE A 167 25.93 -27.69 16.55
CA PHE A 167 25.46 -28.45 15.40
C PHE A 167 24.34 -27.73 14.64
N LEU A 168 23.27 -27.32 15.33
CA LEU A 168 22.18 -26.58 14.71
C LEU A 168 22.59 -25.19 14.26
N TYR A 169 23.52 -24.54 14.97
CA TYR A 169 24.08 -23.25 14.55
C TYR A 169 24.71 -23.38 13.17
N GLN A 170 25.59 -24.37 12.99
CA GLN A 170 26.21 -24.64 11.69
C GLN A 170 25.16 -24.97 10.62
N LYS A 171 24.18 -25.83 10.93
CA LYS A 171 23.13 -26.20 9.96
C LYS A 171 22.24 -25.02 9.55
N LEU A 172 21.95 -24.12 10.48
CA LEU A 172 21.21 -22.89 10.17
C LEU A 172 22.02 -21.93 9.30
N GLU A 173 23.33 -21.78 9.54
CA GLU A 173 24.20 -20.98 8.66
C GLU A 173 24.33 -21.57 7.26
N GLU A 174 24.39 -22.90 7.13
CA GLU A 174 24.39 -23.61 5.84
C GLU A 174 23.17 -23.21 5.00
N ILE A 175 21.99 -23.10 5.62
CA ILE A 175 20.74 -22.68 4.96
C ILE A 175 20.52 -21.16 4.93
N LYS A 176 21.56 -20.36 5.24
CA LYS A 176 21.56 -18.89 5.24
C LYS A 176 20.63 -18.24 6.28
N PHE A 177 20.30 -18.95 7.34
CA PHE A 177 19.67 -18.39 8.53
C PHE A 177 20.74 -17.93 9.54
N HIS A 178 20.35 -17.03 10.44
CA HIS A 178 21.20 -16.39 11.43
C HIS A 178 20.80 -16.85 12.83
N PRO A 179 21.43 -17.91 13.36
CA PRO A 179 21.12 -18.46 14.69
C PRO A 179 21.67 -17.60 15.85
N TYR A 180 20.88 -17.49 16.91
CA TYR A 180 21.27 -16.89 18.19
C TYR A 180 20.85 -17.79 19.36
N ILE A 181 21.70 -17.93 20.38
CA ILE A 181 21.52 -18.96 21.42
C ILE A 181 21.18 -18.32 22.77
N ALA A 182 19.98 -18.60 23.26
CA ALA A 182 19.56 -18.38 24.64
C ALA A 182 20.05 -19.57 25.49
N ARG A 183 21.19 -19.37 26.16
CA ARG A 183 21.87 -20.40 26.97
C ARG A 183 21.12 -20.80 28.24
N LYS A 184 20.04 -20.10 28.55
CA LYS A 184 19.12 -20.38 29.66
C LYS A 184 17.72 -20.09 29.18
N GLU A 185 16.75 -20.71 29.83
CA GLU A 185 15.34 -20.39 29.62
C GLU A 185 15.10 -18.90 29.86
N SER A 186 14.42 -18.27 28.91
CA SER A 186 14.09 -16.85 28.97
C SER A 186 12.73 -16.64 28.34
N THR A 187 11.79 -16.08 29.10
CA THR A 187 10.49 -15.70 28.54
C THR A 187 10.68 -14.57 27.55
N GLY A 188 10.21 -14.76 26.32
CA GLY A 188 10.52 -13.87 25.20
C GLY A 188 11.97 -14.00 24.70
N PHE A 189 12.64 -15.12 24.97
CA PHE A 189 13.95 -15.44 24.41
C PHE A 189 14.98 -14.32 24.64
N ILE A 190 15.71 -13.90 23.61
CA ILE A 190 16.67 -12.79 23.65
C ILE A 190 15.99 -11.54 23.11
N TYR A 191 15.52 -11.58 21.85
CA TYR A 191 15.02 -10.40 21.17
C TYR A 191 13.72 -9.86 21.78
N ASN A 192 12.71 -10.70 22.00
CA ASN A 192 11.44 -10.21 22.57
C ASN A 192 11.64 -9.70 24.01
N ARG A 193 12.63 -10.22 24.75
CA ARG A 193 13.01 -9.70 26.06
C ARG A 193 13.68 -8.32 25.99
N LEU A 194 14.57 -8.10 25.03
CA LEU A 194 15.15 -6.77 24.77
C LEU A 194 14.08 -5.78 24.35
N TRP A 195 13.22 -6.20 23.41
CA TRP A 195 12.09 -5.40 22.95
C TRP A 195 11.14 -5.03 24.09
N ALA A 196 10.82 -5.96 24.99
CA ALA A 196 10.00 -5.69 26.17
C ALA A 196 10.61 -4.61 27.08
N ALA A 197 11.94 -4.55 27.21
CA ALA A 197 12.59 -3.51 28.00
C ALA A 197 12.50 -2.13 27.33
N ILE A 198 12.80 -2.04 26.03
CA ILE A 198 12.70 -0.81 25.24
C ILE A 198 11.26 -0.29 25.28
N LYS A 199 10.31 -1.16 24.96
CA LYS A 199 8.89 -0.87 24.93
C LYS A 199 8.37 -0.36 26.27
N ARG A 200 8.70 -1.04 27.37
CA ARG A 200 8.30 -0.64 28.72
C ARG A 200 8.82 0.76 29.07
N GLU A 201 10.08 1.04 28.76
CA GLU A 201 10.68 2.34 29.09
C GLU A 201 10.06 3.47 28.27
N VAL A 202 9.79 3.24 26.98
CA VAL A 202 9.06 4.21 26.16
C VAL A 202 7.68 4.51 26.74
N LEU A 203 6.94 3.48 27.18
CA LEU A 203 5.63 3.68 27.82
C LEU A 203 5.73 4.43 29.15
N ASN A 204 6.81 4.24 29.94
CA ASN A 204 7.02 5.00 31.17
C ASN A 204 7.31 6.48 30.88
N ILE A 205 8.18 6.80 29.90
CA ILE A 205 8.46 8.18 29.47
C ILE A 205 7.16 8.89 29.07
N LEU A 206 6.29 8.19 28.33
CA LEU A 206 4.99 8.72 27.93
C LEU A 206 4.01 8.86 29.10
N ALA A 207 4.00 7.91 30.04
CA ALA A 207 3.15 7.95 31.23
C ALA A 207 3.55 9.05 32.22
N GLU A 208 4.84 9.39 32.27
CA GLU A 208 5.40 10.49 33.06
C GLU A 208 5.33 11.84 32.34
N GLU A 209 4.71 11.87 31.14
CA GLU A 209 4.52 13.07 30.32
C GLU A 209 5.82 13.81 29.98
N VAL A 210 6.94 13.08 29.90
CA VAL A 210 8.27 13.65 29.61
C VAL A 210 8.39 14.11 28.14
N SER A 211 7.68 13.45 27.21
CA SER A 211 7.67 13.78 25.77
C SER A 211 6.44 13.14 25.08
N THR A 212 6.21 13.43 23.80
CA THR A 212 5.10 12.87 23.02
C THR A 212 5.50 11.63 22.19
N PRO A 213 4.52 10.79 21.77
CA PRO A 213 4.79 9.64 20.90
C PRO A 213 5.53 10.00 19.61
N GLU A 214 5.19 11.13 18.98
CA GLU A 214 5.80 11.60 17.73
C GLU A 214 7.25 12.05 17.91
N GLU A 215 7.55 12.73 19.02
CA GLU A 215 8.90 13.18 19.35
C GLU A 215 9.82 12.00 19.63
N ILE A 216 9.36 11.02 20.43
CA ILE A 216 10.14 9.79 20.70
C ILE A 216 10.42 9.03 19.40
N GLU A 217 9.44 8.91 18.52
CA GLU A 217 9.58 8.24 17.21
C GLU A 217 10.60 8.96 16.31
N LYS A 218 10.56 10.30 16.25
CA LYS A 218 11.52 11.12 15.46
C LYS A 218 12.92 11.04 16.05
N LEU A 219 13.05 11.22 17.36
CA LEU A 219 14.33 11.16 18.07
C LEU A 219 15.01 9.80 17.87
N TRP A 220 14.25 8.71 17.96
CA TRP A 220 14.77 7.36 17.71
C TRP A 220 15.33 7.21 16.29
N LYS A 221 14.63 7.74 15.27
CA LYS A 221 15.10 7.67 13.89
C LYS A 221 16.38 8.47 13.66
N GLU A 222 16.45 9.68 14.23
CA GLU A 222 17.62 10.55 14.12
C GLU A 222 18.85 9.94 14.81
N MET A 223 18.70 9.42 16.03
CA MET A 223 19.81 8.90 16.83
C MET A 223 20.41 7.60 16.29
N TRP A 224 19.61 6.75 15.64
CA TRP A 224 20.07 5.46 15.10
C TRP A 224 20.25 5.45 13.57
N TYR A 225 20.10 6.61 12.90
CA TYR A 225 20.07 6.72 11.43
C TYR A 225 19.17 5.65 10.79
N ALA A 226 18.08 5.30 11.48
CA ALA A 226 17.28 4.14 11.14
C ALA A 226 16.34 4.50 9.98
N LYS A 227 16.44 3.74 8.88
CA LYS A 227 15.42 3.76 7.81
C LYS A 227 14.10 3.11 8.23
N GLU A 228 14.13 2.35 9.32
CA GLU A 228 13.03 1.53 9.84
C GLU A 228 12.20 2.27 10.90
N LYS A 229 11.06 1.66 11.27
CA LYS A 229 10.14 2.18 12.29
C LYS A 229 10.80 2.26 13.68
N GLY A 230 10.48 3.31 14.43
CA GLY A 230 10.84 3.45 15.84
C GLY A 230 9.91 2.67 16.77
N PRO A 231 10.18 2.71 18.09
CA PRO A 231 9.50 1.87 19.07
C PRO A 231 8.00 2.18 19.19
N VAL A 232 7.59 3.43 18.98
CA VAL A 232 6.19 3.82 19.05
C VAL A 232 5.44 3.23 17.86
N ALA A 233 5.95 3.43 16.64
CA ALA A 233 5.35 2.85 15.44
C ALA A 233 5.36 1.32 15.44
N MET A 234 6.34 0.69 16.09
CA MET A 234 6.37 -0.77 16.29
C MET A 234 5.26 -1.25 17.24
N MET A 235 5.01 -0.54 18.34
CA MET A 235 3.89 -0.86 19.24
C MET A 235 2.54 -0.72 18.53
N ASP A 236 2.35 0.35 17.77
CA ASP A 236 1.12 0.55 17.00
C ASP A 236 0.94 -0.53 15.93
N ALA A 237 2.02 -0.95 15.26
CA ALA A 237 1.96 -2.04 14.28
C ALA A 237 1.52 -3.38 14.89
N VAL A 238 1.92 -3.67 16.14
CA VAL A 238 1.48 -4.86 16.89
C VAL A 238 0.03 -4.71 17.39
N GLY A 239 -0.30 -3.51 17.84
CA GLY A 239 -1.59 -3.13 18.40
C GLY A 239 -1.60 -3.03 19.93
N LEU A 240 -2.18 -1.96 20.45
CA LEU A 240 -1.99 -1.55 21.85
C LEU A 240 -2.65 -2.48 22.88
N ASP A 241 -3.76 -3.12 22.54
CA ASP A 241 -4.38 -4.17 23.34
C ASP A 241 -3.48 -5.41 23.47
N THR A 242 -2.83 -5.82 22.37
CA THR A 242 -1.90 -6.94 22.34
C THR A 242 -0.63 -6.59 23.13
N VAL A 243 -0.13 -5.36 22.97
CA VAL A 243 0.97 -4.83 23.78
C VAL A 243 0.63 -4.85 25.27
N SER A 244 -0.56 -4.38 25.66
CA SER A 244 -1.05 -4.37 27.04
C SER A 244 -1.17 -5.78 27.62
N PHE A 245 -1.74 -6.73 26.86
CA PHE A 245 -1.83 -8.14 27.27
C PHE A 245 -0.44 -8.75 27.54
N ILE A 246 0.54 -8.48 26.67
CA ILE A 246 1.92 -8.94 26.84
C ILE A 246 2.56 -8.32 28.10
N GLU A 247 2.36 -7.03 28.35
CA GLU A 247 2.90 -6.38 29.55
C GLU A 247 2.26 -6.90 30.84
N GLN A 248 0.94 -7.17 30.85
CA GLN A 248 0.26 -7.80 31.98
C GLN A 248 0.87 -9.18 32.31
N HIS A 249 1.19 -9.97 31.28
CA HIS A 249 1.89 -11.24 31.48
C HIS A 249 3.28 -11.05 32.09
N TYR A 250 4.08 -10.08 31.61
CA TYR A 250 5.39 -9.80 32.19
C TYR A 250 5.33 -9.25 33.60
N ILE A 251 4.31 -8.47 33.95
CA ILE A 251 4.05 -8.01 35.33
C ILE A 251 3.82 -9.22 36.24
N ALA A 252 2.92 -10.13 35.84
CA ALA A 252 2.59 -11.31 36.63
C ALA A 252 3.79 -12.26 36.80
N GLU A 253 4.58 -12.46 35.74
CA GLU A 253 5.72 -13.39 35.76
C GLU A 253 6.96 -12.81 36.45
N ARG A 254 7.21 -11.49 36.32
CA ARG A 254 8.49 -10.86 36.72
C ARG A 254 8.37 -9.84 37.84
N GLY A 255 7.15 -9.50 38.28
CA GLY A 255 6.92 -8.49 39.31
C GLY A 255 7.26 -7.07 38.87
N LEU A 256 7.01 -6.73 37.61
CA LEU A 256 7.26 -5.39 37.06
C LEU A 256 6.16 -4.38 37.47
N PRO A 257 6.42 -3.06 37.46
CA PRO A 257 5.40 -2.03 37.69
C PRO A 257 4.28 -2.06 36.65
N ASP A 258 3.06 -1.68 37.06
CA ASP A 258 1.86 -1.67 36.22
C ASP A 258 1.61 -0.35 35.47
N THR A 259 2.48 0.65 35.65
CA THR A 259 2.40 1.97 35.01
C THR A 259 2.18 1.90 33.48
N PRO A 260 2.92 1.07 32.71
CA PRO A 260 2.72 0.99 31.26
C PRO A 260 1.31 0.51 30.86
N VAL A 261 0.77 -0.47 31.59
CA VAL A 261 -0.56 -1.04 31.33
C VAL A 261 -1.65 -0.01 31.65
N LYS A 262 -1.51 0.67 32.79
CA LYS A 262 -2.43 1.76 33.17
C LYS A 262 -2.44 2.90 32.16
N PHE A 263 -1.27 3.27 31.66
CA PHE A 263 -1.14 4.30 30.62
C PHE A 263 -1.84 3.90 29.32
N LEU A 264 -1.63 2.66 28.86
CA LEU A 264 -2.26 2.16 27.63
C LEU A 264 -3.78 2.00 27.75
N GLN A 265 -4.30 1.81 28.96
CA GLN A 265 -5.73 1.59 29.18
C GLN A 265 -6.59 2.71 28.60
N LYS A 266 -6.17 3.99 28.71
CA LYS A 266 -6.91 5.11 28.13
C LYS A 266 -7.06 5.00 26.60
N TYR A 267 -5.99 4.58 25.91
CA TYR A 267 -6.01 4.40 24.46
C TYR A 267 -6.89 3.22 24.07
N ILE A 268 -6.80 2.12 24.81
CA ILE A 268 -7.58 0.91 24.56
C ILE A 268 -9.08 1.17 24.76
N ASP A 269 -9.46 1.86 25.84
CA ASP A 269 -10.85 2.20 26.15
C ASP A 269 -11.47 3.12 25.08
N GLU A 270 -10.67 3.99 24.48
CA GLU A 270 -11.08 4.87 23.38
C GLU A 270 -11.06 4.16 22.00
N GLY A 271 -10.61 2.91 21.95
CA GLY A 271 -10.51 2.11 20.73
C GLY A 271 -9.32 2.49 19.84
N MET A 272 -8.31 3.20 20.37
CA MET A 272 -7.05 3.50 19.69
C MET A 272 -6.11 2.30 19.83
N LEU A 273 -6.26 1.32 18.94
CA LEU A 273 -5.55 0.04 19.02
C LEU A 273 -4.30 -0.04 18.13
N GLY A 274 -3.77 1.08 17.64
CA GLY A 274 -2.65 1.10 16.70
C GLY A 274 -3.10 0.87 15.26
N ALA A 275 -2.27 0.21 14.46
CA ALA A 275 -2.45 0.03 13.02
C ALA A 275 -3.72 -0.75 12.62
N LYS A 276 -4.34 -1.48 13.55
CA LYS A 276 -5.62 -2.18 13.34
C LYS A 276 -6.86 -1.35 13.71
N SER A 277 -6.66 -0.12 14.17
CA SER A 277 -7.73 0.81 14.49
C SER A 277 -7.68 2.02 13.55
N ASP A 278 -8.85 2.38 13.02
CA ASP A 278 -9.05 3.59 12.22
C ASP A 278 -8.77 4.87 13.03
N LYS A 279 -8.74 4.77 14.36
CA LYS A 279 -8.37 5.87 15.26
C LYS A 279 -6.87 5.97 15.52
N GLY A 280 -6.06 5.07 14.97
CA GLY A 280 -4.63 4.97 15.26
C GLY A 280 -4.34 4.34 16.63
N GLY A 281 -3.20 4.70 17.22
CA GLY A 281 -2.74 4.21 18.53
C GLY A 281 -2.03 5.30 19.31
N LEU A 282 -0.77 5.04 19.65
CA LEU A 282 0.10 6.06 20.26
C LEU A 282 0.44 7.14 19.23
N LEU A 283 0.62 6.76 17.97
CA LEU A 283 0.69 7.70 16.85
C LEU A 283 -0.68 7.87 16.22
N PRO A 284 -0.93 9.03 15.57
CA PRO A 284 -2.07 9.16 14.67
C PRO A 284 -2.03 8.04 13.61
N PRO A 285 -3.19 7.63 13.06
CA PRO A 285 -3.27 6.55 12.09
C PRO A 285 -2.29 6.79 10.93
N SER A 286 -1.23 5.98 10.90
CA SER A 286 -0.07 6.15 10.01
C SER A 286 -0.19 5.38 8.70
N LYS A 287 -1.29 4.65 8.51
CA LYS A 287 -1.69 4.11 7.22
C LYS A 287 -3.18 4.31 7.03
N PRO A 288 -3.61 4.47 5.78
CA PRO A 288 -4.90 4.01 5.38
C PRO A 288 -5.29 2.70 6.03
N VAL A 289 -6.51 2.66 6.50
CA VAL A 289 -7.27 1.43 6.50
C VAL A 289 -7.24 0.91 5.06
N GLU A 290 -6.60 -0.23 4.76
CA GLU A 290 -7.10 -1.03 3.63
C GLU A 290 -8.46 -1.52 4.12
N SER A 291 -9.46 -0.66 3.95
CA SER A 291 -10.80 -1.01 4.31
C SER A 291 -11.21 -2.11 3.35
N ASP A 292 -11.70 -3.23 3.89
CA ASP A 292 -12.58 -4.12 3.13
C ASP A 292 -13.84 -3.37 2.60
N HIS A 293 -14.01 -2.07 2.91
CA HIS A 293 -14.78 -1.17 2.07
C HIS A 293 -14.10 -1.01 0.72
N LYS A 294 -14.60 -1.78 -0.24
CA LYS A 294 -14.42 -1.58 -1.67
C LYS A 294 -14.79 -0.14 -2.03
N SER A 295 -13.81 0.74 -2.18
CA SER A 295 -14.06 2.09 -2.70
C SER A 295 -14.64 1.97 -4.10
N SER A 296 -15.71 2.73 -4.35
CA SER A 296 -16.32 2.78 -5.66
C SER A 296 -15.52 3.72 -6.54
N LEU A 297 -15.07 3.22 -7.69
CA LEU A 297 -14.45 4.01 -8.72
C LEU A 297 -15.52 4.49 -9.69
N TYR A 298 -15.53 5.79 -9.97
CA TYR A 298 -16.35 6.38 -11.02
C TYR A 298 -15.42 6.86 -12.11
N PHE A 299 -15.66 6.42 -13.34
CA PHE A 299 -14.79 6.76 -14.45
C PHE A 299 -15.57 6.83 -15.75
N LEU A 300 -14.99 7.52 -16.71
CA LEU A 300 -15.64 7.86 -17.95
C LEU A 300 -15.10 6.99 -19.08
N ASP A 301 -15.99 6.58 -19.97
CA ASP A 301 -15.65 6.07 -21.28
C ASP A 301 -16.07 7.09 -22.32
N ILE A 302 -15.10 7.61 -23.07
CA ILE A 302 -15.32 8.68 -24.05
C ILE A 302 -16.15 8.22 -25.26
N GLY A 303 -16.30 6.91 -25.49
CA GLY A 303 -17.12 6.35 -26.56
C GLY A 303 -16.38 6.08 -27.89
N LEU A 304 -15.08 6.36 -27.96
CA LEU A 304 -14.25 6.17 -29.15
C LEU A 304 -14.18 4.70 -29.61
N SER A 305 -14.36 3.74 -28.70
CA SER A 305 -14.35 2.31 -29.01
C SER A 305 -15.73 1.71 -29.29
N SER A 306 -16.77 2.52 -29.47
CA SER A 306 -18.17 2.07 -29.62
C SER A 306 -18.46 1.24 -30.87
N GLY A 307 -17.52 1.16 -31.83
CA GLY A 307 -17.70 0.46 -33.10
C GLY A 307 -18.61 1.20 -34.10
N ASN A 308 -19.16 2.35 -33.73
CA ASN A 308 -19.98 3.20 -34.60
C ASN A 308 -19.20 4.45 -35.03
N ALA A 309 -18.53 4.38 -36.18
CA ALA A 309 -17.70 5.45 -36.71
C ALA A 309 -18.43 6.80 -36.94
N LYS A 310 -19.76 6.81 -37.02
CA LYS A 310 -20.55 8.05 -37.19
C LYS A 310 -21.21 8.55 -35.89
N GLY A 311 -21.34 7.69 -34.87
CA GLY A 311 -22.06 7.98 -33.64
C GLY A 311 -21.19 8.00 -32.37
N TYR A 312 -19.87 7.84 -32.49
CA TYR A 312 -18.97 7.76 -31.33
C TYR A 312 -19.03 9.01 -30.44
N ALA A 313 -19.27 10.18 -31.03
CA ALA A 313 -19.31 11.46 -30.31
C ALA A 313 -20.44 11.54 -29.27
N THR A 314 -21.47 10.69 -29.36
CA THR A 314 -22.58 10.60 -28.40
C THR A 314 -22.61 9.24 -27.70
N ALA A 315 -21.58 8.41 -27.87
CA ALA A 315 -21.53 7.06 -27.31
C ALA A 315 -20.85 7.00 -25.93
N GLY A 316 -20.56 8.16 -25.33
CA GLY A 316 -19.88 8.26 -24.05
C GLY A 316 -20.72 7.73 -22.90
N ARG A 317 -20.05 7.31 -21.82
CA ARG A 317 -20.67 6.67 -20.66
C ARG A 317 -20.03 7.11 -19.36
N VAL A 318 -20.85 7.26 -18.32
CA VAL A 318 -20.43 7.32 -16.92
C VAL A 318 -20.51 5.92 -16.35
N LEU A 319 -19.42 5.43 -15.77
CA LEU A 319 -19.27 4.07 -15.27
C LEU A 319 -19.02 4.10 -13.77
N VAL A 320 -19.47 3.04 -13.10
CA VAL A 320 -19.08 2.73 -11.72
C VAL A 320 -18.44 1.34 -11.68
N GLY A 321 -17.40 1.23 -10.89
CA GLY A 321 -16.67 0.00 -10.64
C GLY A 321 -16.20 -0.08 -9.19
N SER A 322 -15.62 -1.21 -8.83
CA SER A 322 -14.91 -1.40 -7.57
C SER A 322 -13.41 -1.27 -7.76
N SER A 323 -12.72 -0.75 -6.75
CA SER A 323 -11.25 -0.60 -6.70
C SER A 323 -10.48 -1.93 -6.70
N ASP A 324 -11.15 -3.06 -6.46
CA ASP A 324 -10.60 -4.42 -6.59
C ASP A 324 -10.80 -5.05 -7.98
N GLY A 325 -11.67 -4.46 -8.81
CA GLY A 325 -12.05 -4.96 -10.12
C GLY A 325 -13.56 -5.12 -10.28
N LYS A 326 -14.00 -6.16 -11.01
CA LYS A 326 -15.42 -6.38 -11.34
C LYS A 326 -16.32 -6.46 -10.09
N PRO A 327 -17.60 -6.03 -10.15
CA PRO A 327 -18.35 -5.65 -11.36
C PRO A 327 -18.12 -4.20 -11.81
N MET A 328 -18.20 -3.97 -13.12
CA MET A 328 -18.29 -2.65 -13.74
C MET A 328 -19.70 -2.47 -14.31
N LYS A 329 -20.35 -1.35 -14.00
CA LYS A 329 -21.71 -1.02 -14.43
C LYS A 329 -21.74 0.35 -15.12
N THR A 330 -22.55 0.49 -16.15
CA THR A 330 -22.87 1.81 -16.72
C THR A 330 -23.95 2.49 -15.89
N LEU A 331 -23.68 3.70 -15.42
CA LEU A 331 -24.66 4.54 -14.72
C LEU A 331 -25.46 5.39 -15.71
N VAL A 332 -24.75 6.09 -16.59
CA VAL A 332 -25.35 6.99 -17.58
C VAL A 332 -24.73 6.68 -18.94
N SER A 333 -25.56 6.59 -19.97
CA SER A 333 -25.13 6.38 -21.37
C SER A 333 -25.47 7.60 -22.22
N GLY A 334 -25.00 7.63 -23.47
CA GLY A 334 -25.41 8.67 -24.42
C GLY A 334 -24.72 10.01 -24.20
N GLN A 335 -23.56 10.02 -23.52
CA GLN A 335 -22.84 11.25 -23.18
C GLN A 335 -22.05 11.78 -24.38
N ARG A 336 -21.96 13.11 -24.49
CA ARG A 336 -21.30 13.81 -25.60
C ARG A 336 -19.80 13.97 -25.33
N MET A 337 -19.04 12.92 -25.63
CA MET A 337 -17.59 12.84 -25.38
C MET A 337 -17.21 13.33 -23.97
N PRO A 338 -17.60 12.60 -22.92
CA PRO A 338 -17.28 13.00 -21.55
C PRO A 338 -15.77 12.94 -21.31
N ASP A 339 -15.23 13.79 -20.43
CA ASP A 339 -13.78 13.90 -20.22
C ASP A 339 -13.36 13.94 -18.74
N GLY A 340 -13.71 14.99 -17.99
CA GLY A 340 -13.41 15.14 -16.57
C GLY A 340 -14.56 14.72 -15.67
N ILE A 341 -14.27 14.15 -14.50
CA ILE A 341 -15.28 13.71 -13.52
C ILE A 341 -14.76 13.90 -12.08
N ASP A 342 -15.62 14.34 -11.18
CA ASP A 342 -15.33 14.29 -9.75
C ASP A 342 -16.62 14.12 -8.92
N ILE A 343 -16.46 13.86 -7.62
CA ILE A 343 -17.57 13.68 -6.69
C ILE A 343 -17.57 14.75 -5.60
N SER A 344 -18.78 15.16 -5.22
CA SER A 344 -18.99 15.78 -3.91
C SER A 344 -19.43 14.72 -2.91
N LYS A 345 -18.56 14.47 -1.91
CA LYS A 345 -18.87 13.53 -0.82
C LYS A 345 -19.94 14.09 0.12
N SER A 346 -20.01 15.41 0.28
CA SER A 346 -21.00 16.08 1.14
C SER A 346 -22.41 16.01 0.57
N THR A 347 -22.58 16.08 -0.76
CA THR A 347 -23.90 16.02 -1.39
C THR A 347 -24.24 14.67 -2.04
N GLY A 348 -23.28 13.74 -2.13
CA GLY A 348 -23.48 12.45 -2.81
C GLY A 348 -23.77 12.61 -4.30
N LYS A 349 -23.13 13.58 -4.97
CA LYS A 349 -23.33 13.86 -6.40
C LYS A 349 -22.05 13.65 -7.19
N LEU A 350 -22.21 13.10 -8.38
CA LEU A 350 -21.21 13.08 -9.44
C LEU A 350 -21.35 14.33 -10.29
N PHE A 351 -20.24 14.86 -10.76
CA PHE A 351 -20.17 15.93 -11.75
C PHE A 351 -19.21 15.52 -12.85
N TRP A 352 -19.57 15.73 -14.11
CA TRP A 352 -18.66 15.48 -15.23
C TRP A 352 -18.85 16.47 -16.36
N THR A 353 -17.79 16.66 -17.13
CA THR A 353 -17.80 17.49 -18.33
C THR A 353 -18.13 16.67 -19.56
N CYS A 354 -18.82 17.31 -20.51
CA CYS A 354 -19.08 16.79 -21.85
C CYS A 354 -18.49 17.78 -22.85
N MET A 355 -17.51 17.32 -23.64
CA MET A 355 -16.76 18.16 -24.57
C MET A 355 -17.61 18.75 -25.70
N GLY A 356 -18.72 18.10 -26.05
CA GLY A 356 -19.49 18.50 -27.22
C GLY A 356 -18.72 18.25 -28.52
N ASN A 357 -18.87 19.15 -29.48
CA ASN A 357 -18.12 19.18 -30.73
C ASN A 357 -16.98 20.19 -30.59
N PRO A 358 -15.69 19.78 -30.67
CA PRO A 358 -14.54 20.69 -30.57
C PRO A 358 -14.56 21.88 -31.56
N SER A 359 -15.31 21.80 -32.66
CA SER A 359 -15.45 22.91 -33.62
C SER A 359 -16.65 23.82 -33.34
N ALA A 360 -17.39 23.59 -32.25
CA ALA A 360 -18.54 24.39 -31.85
C ALA A 360 -18.51 24.69 -30.35
N ASN A 361 -18.98 25.87 -29.96
CA ASN A 361 -19.15 26.23 -28.55
C ASN A 361 -20.43 25.56 -28.01
N ASP A 362 -20.38 24.25 -27.77
CA ASP A 362 -21.54 23.44 -27.38
C ASP A 362 -21.24 22.38 -26.31
N GLY A 363 -20.21 22.63 -25.49
CA GLY A 363 -19.88 21.84 -24.31
C GLY A 363 -20.85 22.09 -23.15
N ALA A 364 -20.85 21.16 -22.19
CA ALA A 364 -21.73 21.20 -21.01
C ALA A 364 -21.08 20.54 -19.78
N VAL A 365 -21.61 20.83 -18.59
CA VAL A 365 -21.29 20.11 -17.34
C VAL A 365 -22.57 19.51 -16.79
N LEU A 366 -22.53 18.23 -16.44
CA LEU A 366 -23.68 17.47 -15.95
C LEU A 366 -23.45 16.95 -14.54
N SER A 367 -24.53 16.59 -13.87
CA SER A 367 -24.53 15.95 -12.55
C SER A 367 -25.58 14.87 -12.45
N CYS A 368 -25.34 13.88 -11.61
CA CYS A 368 -26.33 12.93 -11.14
C CYS A 368 -26.02 12.48 -9.72
N ASN A 369 -26.94 11.77 -9.08
CA ASN A 369 -26.66 11.04 -7.85
C ASN A 369 -25.68 9.87 -8.12
N LEU A 370 -25.03 9.36 -7.08
CA LEU A 370 -24.05 8.25 -7.19
C LEU A 370 -24.61 6.95 -7.81
N ASP A 371 -25.93 6.79 -7.84
CA ASP A 371 -26.63 5.64 -8.44
C ASP A 371 -27.09 5.89 -9.90
N GLY A 372 -26.82 7.08 -10.45
CA GLY A 372 -27.21 7.51 -11.79
C GLY A 372 -28.57 8.23 -11.89
N THR A 373 -29.30 8.39 -10.79
CA THR A 373 -30.58 9.12 -10.76
C THR A 373 -30.39 10.64 -10.69
N ASP A 374 -31.45 11.43 -10.87
CA ASP A 374 -31.42 12.91 -10.82
C ASP A 374 -30.39 13.54 -11.79
N LEU A 375 -30.35 13.02 -13.03
CA LEU A 375 -29.50 13.57 -14.09
C LEU A 375 -29.91 15.02 -14.42
N LYS A 376 -28.96 15.95 -14.29
CA LYS A 376 -29.15 17.39 -14.50
C LYS A 376 -28.00 17.97 -15.32
N GLU A 377 -28.33 18.96 -16.13
CA GLU A 377 -27.34 19.85 -16.73
C GLU A 377 -27.07 21.00 -15.75
N ILE A 378 -25.82 21.12 -15.30
CA ILE A 378 -25.37 22.13 -14.32
C ILE A 378 -24.89 23.37 -15.05
N VAL A 379 -24.04 23.18 -16.05
CA VAL A 379 -23.62 24.26 -16.97
C VAL A 379 -24.26 23.98 -18.32
N PRO A 380 -25.21 24.83 -18.78
CA PRO A 380 -25.97 24.57 -19.97
C PRO A 380 -25.14 24.49 -21.24
N GLN A 381 -25.58 23.67 -22.20
CA GLN A 381 -24.90 23.49 -23.48
C GLN A 381 -24.61 24.84 -24.16
N GLY A 382 -23.33 25.07 -24.48
CA GLY A 382 -22.85 26.28 -25.15
C GLY A 382 -22.56 27.46 -24.24
N SER A 383 -22.73 27.31 -22.92
CA SER A 383 -22.15 28.25 -21.95
C SER A 383 -20.62 28.14 -21.90
N VAL A 384 -20.10 26.97 -22.27
CA VAL A 384 -18.67 26.61 -22.30
C VAL A 384 -18.37 25.88 -23.61
N HIS A 385 -17.12 25.95 -24.08
CA HIS A 385 -16.80 25.47 -25.43
C HIS A 385 -16.54 23.98 -25.44
N THR A 386 -15.45 23.56 -24.82
CA THR A 386 -15.01 22.17 -24.74
C THR A 386 -14.46 21.94 -23.34
N PRO A 387 -15.36 21.77 -22.35
CA PRO A 387 -14.96 21.57 -20.98
C PRO A 387 -14.20 20.24 -20.86
N LYS A 388 -13.10 20.29 -20.10
CA LYS A 388 -12.13 19.22 -19.93
C LYS A 388 -12.11 18.72 -18.49
N GLN A 389 -10.95 18.58 -17.86
CA GLN A 389 -10.88 18.05 -16.52
C GLN A 389 -11.70 18.90 -15.55
N LEU A 390 -12.31 18.25 -14.55
CA LEU A 390 -13.12 18.88 -13.52
C LEU A 390 -12.68 18.39 -12.14
N THR A 391 -12.65 19.29 -11.18
CA THR A 391 -12.43 19.00 -9.76
C THR A 391 -13.50 19.66 -8.88
N VAL A 392 -13.80 19.03 -7.75
CA VAL A 392 -14.79 19.51 -6.77
C VAL A 392 -14.08 20.04 -5.52
N ASP A 393 -14.35 21.30 -5.17
CA ASP A 393 -14.06 21.84 -3.85
C ASP A 393 -15.29 21.66 -2.95
N ASN A 394 -15.21 20.69 -2.03
CA ASN A 394 -16.29 20.42 -1.08
C ASN A 394 -16.42 21.50 0.01
N THR A 395 -15.37 22.26 0.30
CA THR A 395 -15.36 23.28 1.36
C THR A 395 -16.16 24.50 0.92
N SER A 396 -15.94 24.96 -0.32
CA SER A 396 -16.67 26.09 -0.89
C SER A 396 -17.91 25.69 -1.71
N SER A 397 -18.16 24.39 -1.90
CA SER A 397 -19.24 23.84 -2.74
C SER A 397 -19.18 24.34 -4.19
N LYS A 398 -17.97 24.37 -4.76
CA LYS A 398 -17.70 24.86 -6.12
C LYS A 398 -17.08 23.79 -7.02
N LEU A 399 -17.46 23.84 -8.29
CA LEU A 399 -16.87 23.07 -9.38
C LEU A 399 -15.82 23.93 -10.07
N TYR A 400 -14.67 23.33 -10.40
CA TYR A 400 -13.62 23.95 -11.20
C TYR A 400 -13.37 23.07 -12.40
N PHE A 401 -13.27 23.65 -13.58
CA PHE A 401 -12.99 22.88 -14.79
C PHE A 401 -12.24 23.73 -15.83
N ALA A 402 -11.45 23.06 -16.65
CA ALA A 402 -10.82 23.69 -17.81
C ALA A 402 -11.78 23.74 -18.99
N ASP A 403 -11.61 24.72 -19.87
CA ASP A 403 -12.29 24.82 -21.16
C ASP A 403 -11.25 25.03 -22.25
N ARG A 404 -11.05 23.99 -23.07
CA ARG A 404 -9.85 23.84 -23.92
C ARG A 404 -9.84 24.83 -25.06
N GLU A 405 -10.79 24.72 -25.98
CA GLU A 405 -10.95 25.65 -27.11
C GLU A 405 -11.41 27.02 -26.62
N GLY A 406 -12.15 27.09 -25.52
CA GLY A 406 -12.48 28.36 -24.88
C GLY A 406 -11.27 29.09 -24.29
N MET A 407 -10.13 28.39 -24.10
CA MET A 407 -8.87 28.90 -23.53
C MET A 407 -9.07 29.51 -22.14
N ARG A 408 -9.78 28.76 -21.28
CA ARG A 408 -10.21 29.23 -19.95
C ARG A 408 -10.01 28.19 -18.86
N ILE A 409 -9.86 28.69 -17.64
CA ILE A 409 -10.20 27.96 -16.42
C ILE A 409 -11.47 28.60 -15.85
N MET A 410 -12.43 27.78 -15.46
CA MET A 410 -13.75 28.23 -15.02
C MET A 410 -14.14 27.64 -13.68
N ARG A 411 -15.02 28.34 -12.97
CA ARG A 411 -15.60 27.92 -11.70
C ARG A 411 -17.10 28.23 -11.65
N CYS A 412 -17.88 27.41 -10.97
CA CYS A 412 -19.28 27.71 -10.63
C CYS A 412 -19.67 27.00 -9.32
N ASN A 413 -20.83 27.33 -8.78
CA ASN A 413 -21.44 26.57 -7.68
C ASN A 413 -21.94 25.21 -8.19
N PHE A 414 -22.24 24.28 -7.28
CA PHE A 414 -22.77 22.94 -7.62
C PHE A 414 -24.09 22.95 -8.40
N ASP A 415 -24.85 24.05 -8.34
CA ASP A 415 -26.09 24.24 -9.10
C ASP A 415 -25.88 25.00 -10.43
N GLY A 416 -24.63 25.37 -10.76
CA GLY A 416 -24.27 26.10 -11.97
C GLY A 416 -24.34 27.62 -11.85
N SER A 417 -24.82 28.14 -10.72
CA SER A 417 -24.79 29.59 -10.45
C SER A 417 -23.37 30.10 -10.27
N GLU A 418 -23.19 31.42 -10.41
CA GLU A 418 -21.87 32.08 -10.30
C GLU A 418 -20.81 31.49 -11.25
N LEU A 419 -21.22 31.15 -12.47
CA LEU A 419 -20.29 30.72 -13.50
C LEU A 419 -19.34 31.86 -13.87
N GLU A 420 -18.07 31.69 -13.55
CA GLU A 420 -17.02 32.70 -13.69
C GLU A 420 -15.75 32.14 -14.34
N VAL A 421 -14.98 33.03 -14.96
CA VAL A 421 -13.67 32.72 -15.54
C VAL A 421 -12.60 33.06 -14.51
N LEU A 422 -11.67 32.15 -14.26
CA LEU A 422 -10.52 32.34 -13.36
C LEU A 422 -9.23 32.66 -14.12
N ILE A 423 -9.06 32.07 -15.31
CA ILE A 423 -7.94 32.28 -16.22
C ILE A 423 -8.50 32.44 -17.63
N GLN A 424 -8.00 33.42 -18.39
CA GLN A 424 -8.29 33.58 -19.82
C GLN A 424 -6.97 33.70 -20.59
N THR A 425 -6.64 32.71 -21.41
CA THR A 425 -5.36 32.64 -22.13
C THR A 425 -5.48 32.97 -23.62
N GLY A 426 -6.70 33.12 -24.14
CA GLY A 426 -6.94 33.48 -25.54
C GLY A 426 -8.42 33.77 -25.81
N ASP A 427 -8.81 33.75 -27.08
CA ASP A 427 -10.20 33.96 -27.51
C ASP A 427 -10.46 33.05 -28.71
N TRP A 428 -11.45 32.17 -28.59
CA TRP A 428 -11.76 31.15 -29.60
C TRP A 428 -12.28 31.73 -30.92
N GLN A 429 -12.70 33.00 -30.90
CA GLN A 429 -13.13 33.73 -32.10
C GLN A 429 -11.95 34.29 -32.91
N VAL A 430 -10.72 34.19 -32.38
CA VAL A 430 -9.51 34.66 -33.04
C VAL A 430 -8.70 33.46 -33.56
N ASP A 431 -8.59 33.35 -34.88
CA ASP A 431 -7.93 32.22 -35.55
C ASP A 431 -6.48 32.00 -35.05
N GLU A 432 -5.72 33.08 -34.84
CA GLU A 432 -4.35 32.99 -34.32
C GLU A 432 -4.28 32.35 -32.92
N HIS A 433 -5.24 32.67 -32.05
CA HIS A 433 -5.32 32.06 -30.72
C HIS A 433 -5.73 30.58 -30.80
N MET A 434 -6.65 30.23 -31.70
CA MET A 434 -7.08 28.85 -31.91
C MET A 434 -5.97 27.95 -32.45
N LEU A 435 -5.05 28.50 -33.28
CA LEU A 435 -3.91 27.76 -33.80
C LEU A 435 -2.79 27.57 -32.77
N ASP A 436 -2.76 28.40 -31.73
CA ASP A 436 -1.77 28.33 -30.65
C ASP A 436 -2.21 27.36 -29.54
N LEU A 437 -1.86 26.09 -29.73
CA LEU A 437 -2.18 25.00 -28.81
C LEU A 437 -1.57 25.16 -27.40
N THR A 438 -0.62 26.08 -27.21
CA THR A 438 -0.06 26.38 -25.87
C THR A 438 -1.03 27.15 -25.00
N ARG A 439 -2.09 27.74 -25.57
CA ARG A 439 -3.14 28.45 -24.82
C ARG A 439 -4.20 27.53 -24.24
N TRP A 440 -4.26 26.30 -24.71
CA TRP A 440 -5.36 25.38 -24.45
C TRP A 440 -5.25 24.76 -23.05
N CYS A 441 -6.16 25.16 -22.16
CA CYS A 441 -6.25 24.63 -20.81
C CYS A 441 -6.89 23.23 -20.80
N VAL A 442 -6.38 22.30 -19.99
CA VAL A 442 -6.87 20.90 -20.00
C VAL A 442 -7.12 20.35 -18.60
N GLY A 443 -6.09 20.26 -17.77
CA GLY A 443 -6.14 19.71 -16.41
C GLY A 443 -6.37 20.80 -15.39
N ILE A 444 -7.04 20.46 -14.29
CA ILE A 444 -7.17 21.34 -13.13
C ILE A 444 -7.32 20.56 -11.84
N THR A 445 -6.66 21.03 -10.79
CA THR A 445 -6.92 20.64 -9.40
C THR A 445 -6.83 21.86 -8.48
N VAL A 446 -7.44 21.79 -7.30
CA VAL A 446 -7.50 22.87 -6.31
C VAL A 446 -6.97 22.40 -4.98
N SER A 447 -6.29 23.28 -4.25
CA SER A 447 -5.91 23.07 -2.86
C SER A 447 -6.48 24.21 -2.01
N PRO A 448 -7.70 24.05 -1.46
CA PRO A 448 -8.30 25.04 -0.60
C PRO A 448 -7.48 25.32 0.66
N SER A 449 -6.75 24.33 1.20
CA SER A 449 -5.92 24.54 2.40
C SER A 449 -4.78 25.54 2.18
N THR A 450 -4.26 25.62 0.94
CA THR A 450 -3.22 26.58 0.56
C THR A 450 -3.77 27.81 -0.17
N GLY A 451 -5.07 27.83 -0.47
CA GLY A 451 -5.73 28.90 -1.22
C GLY A 451 -5.27 29.00 -2.67
N LYS A 452 -4.80 27.89 -3.27
CA LYS A 452 -4.25 27.85 -4.63
C LYS A 452 -4.97 26.84 -5.52
N PHE A 453 -4.89 27.06 -6.83
CA PHE A 453 -5.26 26.07 -7.84
C PHE A 453 -4.16 25.92 -8.88
N TYR A 454 -4.18 24.78 -9.55
CA TYR A 454 -3.17 24.36 -10.51
C TYR A 454 -3.86 23.95 -11.81
N TRP A 455 -3.28 24.30 -12.95
CA TRP A 455 -3.82 23.87 -14.24
C TRP A 455 -2.73 23.54 -15.24
N SER A 456 -3.05 22.70 -16.21
CA SER A 456 -2.16 22.35 -17.31
C SER A 456 -2.56 23.02 -18.62
N GLN A 457 -1.56 23.37 -19.41
CA GLN A 457 -1.69 23.68 -20.83
C GLN A 457 -0.86 22.68 -21.62
N LYS A 458 -1.53 21.88 -22.46
CA LYS A 458 -0.91 20.67 -23.03
C LYS A 458 0.09 20.93 -24.16
N GLY A 459 -0.05 22.05 -24.88
CA GLY A 459 0.70 22.31 -26.11
C GLY A 459 0.35 21.35 -27.27
N PRO A 460 1.11 21.39 -28.38
CA PRO A 460 0.97 20.43 -29.47
C PRO A 460 1.20 19.01 -28.98
N SER A 461 0.51 18.03 -29.58
CA SER A 461 0.70 16.64 -29.15
C SER A 461 2.13 16.20 -29.39
N LYS A 462 2.76 15.64 -28.35
CA LYS A 462 4.18 15.23 -28.35
C LYS A 462 5.14 16.40 -28.66
N GLY A 463 4.71 17.63 -28.40
CA GLY A 463 5.40 18.86 -28.81
C GLY A 463 6.43 19.38 -27.81
N GLY A 464 6.49 18.84 -26.58
CA GLY A 464 7.44 19.28 -25.55
C GLY A 464 7.25 20.76 -25.16
N GLN A 465 6.02 21.25 -25.25
CA GLN A 465 5.62 22.64 -24.98
C GLN A 465 4.52 22.71 -23.92
N GLY A 466 4.33 21.62 -23.18
CA GLY A 466 3.37 21.54 -22.09
C GLY A 466 3.84 22.35 -20.88
N HIS A 467 2.89 22.93 -20.18
CA HIS A 467 3.12 23.72 -18.98
C HIS A 467 2.14 23.35 -17.88
N ILE A 468 2.57 23.48 -16.63
CA ILE A 468 1.72 23.45 -15.45
C ILE A 468 1.93 24.76 -14.68
N PHE A 469 0.83 25.39 -14.30
CA PHE A 469 0.81 26.68 -13.63
C PHE A 469 0.16 26.57 -12.26
N GLN A 470 0.38 27.59 -11.43
CA GLN A 470 -0.38 27.84 -10.22
C GLN A 470 -0.84 29.30 -10.15
N ALA A 471 -1.93 29.53 -9.42
CA ALA A 471 -2.36 30.87 -9.00
C ALA A 471 -3.24 30.77 -7.74
N LYS A 472 -3.53 31.90 -7.09
CA LYS A 472 -4.45 31.94 -5.94
C LYS A 472 -5.89 31.72 -6.38
N ILE A 473 -6.69 31.05 -5.57
CA ILE A 473 -8.12 30.82 -5.85
C ILE A 473 -8.87 32.15 -5.96
N ASP A 474 -8.61 33.06 -5.03
CA ASP A 474 -9.26 34.37 -4.99
C ASP A 474 -8.38 35.45 -5.64
N PHE A 475 -9.03 36.32 -6.39
CA PHE A 475 -8.40 37.51 -6.97
C PHE A 475 -7.93 38.49 -5.88
N GLN A 476 -6.85 39.22 -6.16
CA GLN A 476 -6.57 40.43 -5.37
C GLN A 476 -7.64 41.50 -5.68
N PRO A 477 -7.84 42.48 -4.77
CA PRO A 477 -8.74 43.58 -5.05
C PRO A 477 -8.40 44.27 -6.38
N SER A 478 -9.41 44.47 -7.23
CA SER A 478 -9.30 45.08 -8.57
C SER A 478 -8.64 44.23 -9.67
N GLU A 479 -8.29 42.98 -9.41
CA GLU A 479 -7.88 42.02 -10.43
C GLU A 479 -9.08 41.18 -10.93
N ASP A 480 -8.93 40.64 -12.14
CA ASP A 480 -9.82 39.66 -12.76
C ASP A 480 -9.03 38.61 -13.54
N ALA A 481 -9.72 37.71 -14.24
CA ALA A 481 -9.09 36.62 -15.00
C ALA A 481 -8.09 37.07 -16.08
N LYS A 482 -8.20 38.32 -16.57
CA LYS A 482 -7.33 38.87 -17.62
C LYS A 482 -6.19 39.71 -17.05
N THR A 483 -6.37 40.24 -15.85
CA THR A 483 -5.47 41.24 -15.24
C THR A 483 -4.69 40.72 -14.04
N ARG A 484 -5.05 39.54 -13.50
CA ARG A 484 -4.35 38.89 -12.40
C ARG A 484 -2.85 38.76 -12.66
N THR A 485 -2.05 39.06 -11.64
CA THR A 485 -0.59 39.10 -11.73
C THR A 485 0.11 37.94 -11.02
N ASP A 486 -0.66 37.07 -10.37
CA ASP A 486 -0.19 35.99 -9.49
C ASP A 486 -0.02 34.63 -10.20
N ILE A 487 -0.04 34.61 -11.53
CA ILE A 487 0.17 33.39 -12.32
C ILE A 487 1.66 33.02 -12.31
N GLU A 488 1.96 31.80 -11.88
CA GLU A 488 3.31 31.26 -11.85
C GLU A 488 3.42 29.96 -12.65
N VAL A 489 4.51 29.82 -13.40
CA VAL A 489 4.85 28.56 -14.10
C VAL A 489 5.61 27.66 -13.13
N LEU A 490 5.05 26.48 -12.85
CA LEU A 490 5.69 25.45 -12.02
C LEU A 490 6.54 24.50 -12.86
N PHE A 491 6.03 24.10 -14.02
CA PHE A 491 6.72 23.18 -14.92
C PHE A 491 6.55 23.65 -16.37
N GLN A 492 7.60 23.54 -17.17
CA GLN A 492 7.62 23.98 -18.57
C GLN A 492 8.31 22.97 -19.47
N GLY A 493 7.95 22.96 -20.75
CA GLY A 493 8.52 22.02 -21.71
C GLY A 493 8.17 20.56 -21.43
N LEU A 494 7.04 20.32 -20.77
CA LEU A 494 6.52 18.98 -20.52
C LEU A 494 6.02 18.33 -21.82
N PRO A 495 6.01 16.99 -21.91
CA PRO A 495 5.59 16.28 -23.12
C PRO A 495 4.19 16.67 -23.59
N GLU A 496 3.17 16.40 -22.76
CA GLU A 496 1.76 16.74 -22.98
C GLU A 496 0.99 16.50 -21.66
N PRO A 497 1.04 17.44 -20.69
CA PRO A 497 0.41 17.27 -19.38
C PRO A 497 -1.11 17.36 -19.50
N ILE A 498 -1.83 16.36 -19.00
CA ILE A 498 -3.28 16.24 -19.17
C ILE A 498 -4.02 16.49 -17.86
N ASP A 499 -4.02 15.54 -16.94
CA ASP A 499 -4.81 15.59 -15.71
C ASP A 499 -3.91 15.82 -14.50
N LEU A 500 -4.45 16.47 -13.47
CA LEU A 500 -3.76 16.89 -12.25
C LEU A 500 -4.56 16.45 -11.03
N ASP A 501 -3.88 16.03 -9.98
CA ASP A 501 -4.49 15.91 -8.66
C ASP A 501 -3.47 16.26 -7.57
N VAL A 502 -3.94 16.77 -6.43
CA VAL A 502 -3.06 17.27 -5.36
C VAL A 502 -3.28 16.51 -4.07
N ASP A 503 -2.19 16.07 -3.47
CA ASP A 503 -2.13 15.53 -2.11
C ASP A 503 -1.88 16.70 -1.17
N GLU A 504 -2.95 17.28 -0.60
CA GLU A 504 -2.84 18.45 0.28
C GLU A 504 -2.13 18.14 1.60
N ASP A 505 -2.22 16.90 2.09
CA ASP A 505 -1.59 16.49 3.36
C ASP A 505 -0.06 16.50 3.25
N GLU A 506 0.48 16.02 2.12
CA GLU A 506 1.92 15.96 1.85
C GLU A 506 2.43 17.15 1.00
N ASN A 507 1.51 18.00 0.54
CA ASN A 507 1.74 19.11 -0.38
C ASN A 507 2.46 18.66 -1.68
N VAL A 508 1.94 17.61 -2.32
CA VAL A 508 2.51 17.00 -3.54
C VAL A 508 1.51 17.08 -4.68
N LEU A 509 1.94 17.64 -5.82
CA LEU A 509 1.17 17.64 -7.06
C LEU A 509 1.51 16.40 -7.87
N TYR A 510 0.48 15.71 -8.38
CA TYR A 510 0.59 14.59 -9.31
C TYR A 510 -0.03 14.97 -10.65
N TRP A 511 0.51 14.42 -11.74
CA TRP A 511 -0.07 14.60 -13.07
C TRP A 511 0.22 13.45 -14.02
N THR A 512 -0.60 13.36 -15.07
CA THR A 512 -0.37 12.48 -16.21
C THR A 512 0.25 13.25 -17.36
N ASP A 513 1.27 12.65 -18.00
CA ASP A 513 1.80 13.12 -19.28
C ASP A 513 1.46 12.11 -20.38
N ARG A 514 0.95 12.61 -21.51
CA ARG A 514 0.86 11.84 -22.76
C ARG A 514 2.14 11.96 -23.57
N GLY A 515 2.30 11.03 -24.50
CA GLY A 515 3.37 11.07 -25.50
C GLY A 515 4.22 9.82 -25.53
N GLU A 516 5.36 9.89 -26.22
CA GLU A 516 6.24 8.74 -26.40
C GLU A 516 7.31 8.63 -25.32
N LEU A 517 7.86 7.43 -25.18
CA LEU A 517 9.05 7.20 -24.37
C LEU A 517 10.21 8.10 -24.83
N PRO A 518 11.09 8.57 -23.92
CA PRO A 518 11.19 8.16 -22.52
C PRO A 518 10.32 8.94 -21.52
N ASN A 519 9.74 10.07 -21.92
CA ASN A 519 9.15 11.03 -20.97
C ASN A 519 7.61 11.13 -21.01
N GLY A 520 6.94 10.59 -22.04
CA GLY A 520 5.49 10.55 -22.12
C GLY A 520 4.89 9.21 -21.67
N ASN A 521 3.56 9.18 -21.51
CA ASN A 521 2.81 8.05 -20.97
C ASN A 521 3.26 7.68 -19.55
N THR A 522 3.36 8.71 -18.72
CA THR A 522 3.84 8.63 -17.34
C THR A 522 2.82 9.19 -16.35
N ILE A 523 3.01 8.79 -15.09
CA ILE A 523 2.51 9.53 -13.93
C ILE A 523 3.73 10.17 -13.28
N ASN A 524 3.60 11.45 -12.97
CA ASN A 524 4.67 12.27 -12.42
C ASN A 524 4.21 12.90 -11.10
N ARG A 525 5.17 13.29 -10.26
CA ARG A 525 4.89 14.05 -9.04
C ARG A 525 5.97 15.06 -8.71
N ALA A 526 5.60 16.08 -7.95
CA ALA A 526 6.55 17.03 -7.37
C ALA A 526 6.03 17.60 -6.05
N LYS A 527 6.93 17.78 -5.08
CA LYS A 527 6.60 18.39 -3.80
C LYS A 527 6.57 19.91 -3.94
N LEU A 528 5.40 20.51 -3.73
CA LEU A 528 5.17 21.93 -3.98
C LEU A 528 5.95 22.85 -3.03
N SER A 529 6.37 22.38 -1.85
CA SER A 529 7.24 23.14 -0.94
C SER A 529 8.65 23.36 -1.50
N ASP A 530 9.11 22.43 -2.34
CA ASP A 530 10.48 22.38 -2.84
C ASP A 530 10.55 22.90 -4.29
N THR A 531 9.39 23.10 -4.93
CA THR A 531 9.27 23.65 -6.28
C THR A 531 9.48 25.16 -6.27
N ALA A 532 10.67 25.60 -6.67
CA ALA A 532 10.90 27.00 -6.99
C ALA A 532 10.23 27.37 -8.32
N GLN A 533 9.77 28.63 -8.45
CA GLN A 533 9.29 29.16 -9.72
C GLN A 533 10.35 28.94 -10.81
N VAL A 534 9.93 28.49 -12.00
CA VAL A 534 10.85 28.32 -13.13
C VAL A 534 11.31 29.70 -13.59
N THR A 535 12.52 30.08 -13.16
CA THR A 535 13.19 31.35 -13.52
C THR A 535 14.32 31.16 -14.53
N ARG A 536 14.59 29.90 -14.91
CA ARG A 536 15.66 29.51 -15.83
C ARG A 536 15.12 29.17 -17.21
N ASP A 537 15.93 29.41 -18.23
CA ASP A 537 15.64 28.98 -19.60
C ASP A 537 15.71 27.44 -19.72
N GLY A 538 14.73 26.83 -20.40
CA GLY A 538 14.73 25.41 -20.78
C GLY A 538 13.71 24.52 -20.04
N ALA A 539 13.44 23.34 -20.59
CA ALA A 539 12.42 22.42 -20.09
C ALA A 539 12.71 21.88 -18.68
N SER A 540 11.65 21.66 -17.90
CA SER A 540 11.66 20.92 -16.65
C SER A 540 12.05 19.46 -16.90
N LYS A 541 12.90 18.89 -16.04
CA LYS A 541 13.52 17.57 -16.24
C LYS A 541 13.14 16.57 -15.15
N PRO A 542 12.81 15.31 -15.53
CA PRO A 542 12.71 14.20 -14.61
C PRO A 542 13.98 14.01 -13.77
N GLY A 543 13.81 13.71 -12.48
CA GLY A 543 14.89 13.49 -11.50
C GLY A 543 15.57 14.78 -11.03
N GLN A 544 15.22 15.94 -11.57
CA GLN A 544 15.72 17.24 -11.15
C GLN A 544 14.60 18.13 -10.62
N ASP A 545 13.57 18.36 -11.45
CA ASP A 545 12.48 19.27 -11.10
C ASP A 545 11.24 18.50 -10.63
N TYR A 546 11.09 17.25 -11.09
CA TYR A 546 10.00 16.36 -10.70
C TYR A 546 10.40 14.90 -10.81
N GLU A 547 9.63 14.02 -10.19
CA GLU A 547 9.83 12.58 -10.22
C GLU A 547 8.81 11.91 -11.14
N VAL A 548 9.27 10.94 -11.94
CA VAL A 548 8.37 10.04 -12.67
C VAL A 548 8.13 8.83 -11.77
N VAL A 549 6.87 8.61 -11.36
CA VAL A 549 6.51 7.50 -10.48
C VAL A 549 6.07 6.26 -11.24
N ALA A 550 5.47 6.42 -12.43
CA ALA A 550 5.05 5.29 -13.25
C ALA A 550 5.26 5.56 -14.74
N TRP A 551 5.55 4.49 -15.48
CA TRP A 551 5.73 4.48 -16.94
C TRP A 551 4.80 3.49 -17.62
N GLY A 552 4.67 3.62 -18.94
CA GLY A 552 4.07 2.61 -19.81
C GLY A 552 2.55 2.56 -19.67
N LEU A 553 1.91 3.72 -19.54
CA LEU A 553 0.49 3.90 -19.84
C LEU A 553 0.26 3.98 -21.37
N HIS A 554 -0.97 3.91 -21.83
CA HIS A 554 -1.30 3.95 -23.26
C HIS A 554 -2.21 5.14 -23.60
N GLU A 555 -1.61 6.32 -23.80
CA GLU A 555 -2.28 7.61 -23.88
C GLU A 555 -2.98 7.93 -22.54
N ALA A 556 -2.17 8.17 -21.51
CA ALA A 556 -2.62 8.49 -20.16
C ALA A 556 -3.55 9.71 -20.15
N ILE A 557 -4.69 9.63 -19.45
CA ILE A 557 -5.61 10.76 -19.29
C ILE A 557 -5.84 10.98 -17.81
N GLY A 558 -6.75 10.23 -17.20
CA GLY A 558 -7.26 10.54 -15.87
C GLY A 558 -6.29 10.15 -14.76
N ILE A 559 -6.27 10.93 -13.68
CA ILE A 559 -5.62 10.59 -12.41
C ILE A 559 -6.50 11.01 -11.24
N LYS A 560 -6.57 10.17 -10.21
CA LYS A 560 -7.14 10.54 -8.91
C LYS A 560 -6.36 9.89 -7.78
N LEU A 561 -6.08 10.68 -6.75
CA LEU A 561 -5.49 10.23 -5.51
C LEU A 561 -6.60 9.76 -4.56
N ASP A 562 -6.40 8.59 -3.99
CA ASP A 562 -7.15 8.14 -2.84
C ASP A 562 -6.27 8.38 -1.60
N SER A 563 -6.29 9.61 -1.08
CA SER A 563 -5.46 10.00 0.08
C SER A 563 -5.76 9.11 1.29
N LYS A 564 -7.03 8.73 1.47
CA LYS A 564 -7.44 7.82 2.54
C LYS A 564 -6.81 6.45 2.39
N ASN A 565 -6.67 5.92 1.16
CA ASN A 565 -6.07 4.61 0.86
C ASN A 565 -4.59 4.63 0.45
N ARG A 566 -3.97 5.80 0.36
CA ARG A 566 -2.62 6.02 -0.21
C ARG A 566 -2.46 5.23 -1.51
N ARG A 567 -3.39 5.43 -2.44
CA ARG A 567 -3.38 4.86 -3.79
C ARG A 567 -3.50 5.93 -4.84
N ILE A 568 -2.91 5.67 -6.00
CA ILE A 568 -3.13 6.43 -7.24
C ILE A 568 -3.99 5.58 -8.16
N PHE A 569 -5.08 6.13 -8.66
CA PHE A 569 -5.84 5.56 -9.76
C PHE A 569 -5.58 6.37 -11.02
N ALA A 570 -5.37 5.68 -12.13
CA ALA A 570 -5.18 6.34 -13.42
C ALA A 570 -5.89 5.61 -14.55
N THR A 571 -6.22 6.32 -15.62
CA THR A 571 -6.90 5.77 -16.79
C THR A 571 -6.16 6.13 -18.07
N ASP A 572 -6.38 5.32 -19.11
CA ASP A 572 -5.81 5.57 -20.42
C ASP A 572 -6.79 5.26 -21.57
N LEU A 573 -6.53 5.87 -22.72
CA LEU A 573 -7.33 5.62 -23.94
C LEU A 573 -7.09 4.21 -24.50
N GLY A 574 -6.04 3.53 -24.05
CA GLY A 574 -5.79 2.10 -24.30
C GLY A 574 -6.80 1.16 -23.62
N GLY A 575 -7.71 1.70 -22.79
CA GLY A 575 -8.82 0.94 -22.20
C GLY A 575 -8.46 0.28 -20.88
N SER A 576 -7.49 0.85 -20.15
CA SER A 576 -7.08 0.38 -18.83
C SER A 576 -7.44 1.37 -17.73
N VAL A 577 -7.82 0.83 -16.57
CA VAL A 577 -7.83 1.54 -15.28
C VAL A 577 -6.75 0.90 -14.42
N TYR A 578 -5.82 1.69 -13.94
CA TYR A 578 -4.69 1.26 -13.12
C TYR A 578 -4.87 1.67 -11.67
N LYS A 579 -4.27 0.88 -10.79
CA LYS A 579 -4.04 1.20 -9.39
C LYS A 579 -2.54 1.10 -9.12
N PHE A 580 -2.00 2.09 -8.43
CA PHE A 580 -0.62 2.14 -7.96
C PHE A 580 -0.57 2.49 -6.49
N ASP A 581 0.54 2.16 -5.83
CA ASP A 581 0.94 2.82 -4.60
C ASP A 581 1.39 4.27 -4.90
N MET A 582 1.49 5.11 -3.88
CA MET A 582 1.84 6.53 -4.04
C MET A 582 3.25 6.76 -4.63
N ASP A 583 4.13 5.77 -4.56
CA ASP A 583 5.46 5.76 -5.17
C ASP A 583 5.48 5.13 -6.58
N GLY A 584 4.31 4.74 -7.12
CA GLY A 584 4.17 4.06 -8.40
C GLY A 584 4.41 2.55 -8.34
N GLY A 585 4.73 2.00 -7.16
CA GLY A 585 4.86 0.58 -6.91
C GLY A 585 3.53 -0.18 -7.03
N ASN A 586 3.62 -1.52 -6.98
CA ASN A 586 2.46 -2.43 -6.96
C ASN A 586 1.40 -2.16 -8.05
N ARG A 587 1.84 -1.76 -9.25
CA ARG A 587 0.98 -1.50 -10.41
C ARG A 587 0.05 -2.69 -10.68
N LYS A 588 -1.26 -2.43 -10.66
CA LYS A 588 -2.31 -3.39 -11.01
C LYS A 588 -3.27 -2.79 -12.03
N LYS A 589 -3.57 -3.53 -13.10
CA LYS A 589 -4.73 -3.23 -13.96
C LYS A 589 -6.01 -3.69 -13.26
N VAL A 590 -6.83 -2.74 -12.82
CA VAL A 590 -8.12 -2.99 -12.17
C VAL A 590 -9.19 -3.34 -13.21
N TYR A 591 -9.17 -2.62 -14.33
CA TYR A 591 -9.98 -2.89 -15.51
C TYR A 591 -9.13 -2.88 -16.77
N GLU A 592 -9.51 -3.73 -17.72
CA GLU A 592 -8.95 -3.79 -19.06
C GLU A 592 -10.03 -4.26 -20.04
N GLY A 593 -10.12 -3.65 -21.21
CA GLY A 593 -11.04 -4.07 -22.26
C GLY A 593 -11.11 -3.09 -23.43
N SER A 594 -12.00 -3.36 -24.39
CA SER A 594 -12.20 -2.53 -25.59
C SER A 594 -12.96 -1.23 -25.28
N ARG A 595 -12.35 -0.35 -24.50
CA ARG A 595 -12.85 0.96 -24.09
C ARG A 595 -11.76 2.02 -24.25
N ALA A 596 -12.14 3.29 -24.17
CA ALA A 596 -11.19 4.38 -24.06
C ALA A 596 -11.55 5.15 -22.79
N PHE A 597 -10.77 4.94 -21.72
CA PHE A 597 -11.09 5.54 -20.43
C PHE A 597 -10.44 6.92 -20.30
N VAL A 598 -11.18 7.83 -19.68
CA VAL A 598 -10.74 9.21 -19.41
C VAL A 598 -10.95 9.49 -17.92
N GLY A 599 -11.39 10.68 -17.49
CA GLY A 599 -11.46 11.08 -16.09
C GLY A 599 -11.97 9.99 -15.13
N ILE A 600 -11.37 9.99 -13.92
CA ILE A 600 -11.63 9.03 -12.86
C ILE A 600 -11.73 9.74 -11.51
N THR A 601 -12.57 9.23 -10.62
CA THR A 601 -12.66 9.65 -9.22
C THR A 601 -13.02 8.48 -8.31
N VAL A 602 -12.85 8.66 -7.00
CA VAL A 602 -13.01 7.61 -5.97
C VAL A 602 -13.93 8.10 -4.84
N ALA A 603 -14.92 7.29 -4.48
CA ALA A 603 -15.83 7.54 -3.36
C ALA A 603 -15.35 6.96 -2.03
#